data_AF-A0A2Z6TNB9-F1
#
_entry.id   AF-A0A2Z6TNB9-F1
#
_cell.length_a   1.000
_cell.length_b   1.000
_cell.length_c   1.000
_cell.angle_alpha   90.00
_cell.angle_beta   90.00
_cell.angle_gamma   90.00
#
_symmetry.space_group_name_H-M   'P 1'
#
loop_
_entity.id
_entity.type
_entity.pdbx_description
1 polymer ?
#
loop_
_entity_poly.entity_id
_entity_poly.type
_entity_poly.pdbx_seq_one_letter_code
_entity_poly.pdbx_strand_id
1 'polypeptide(L)'
;MLNDKNGIYSLQLLITNQMELNESKISLLKENQNLLKNFERVLKTQKLKINNVSDATQIMMRDKKMTKLRKQIWIYTGCLFVIELLGIFGLVQLWKQGTNIMILVVLGLLLAMSVASFLTSYYYHKVVYICSNCKNEFIPSFKNFFLAMHTPKFRKLCCPSCHKKSYCLEVIR
;
A
#
# COMPACT_ATOMS: atom_id res chain seq x y z
N MET A 1 44.71 35.29 8.16
CA MET A 1 43.36 35.90 8.09
C MET A 1 42.40 35.00 8.86
N LEU A 2 42.06 35.42 10.09
CA LEU A 2 40.97 34.95 10.97
C LEU A 2 41.34 35.42 12.40
N ASN A 3 41.29 36.73 12.63
CA ASN A 3 41.48 37.36 13.96
C ASN A 3 40.36 38.35 14.23
N ASP A 4 39.13 37.99 13.84
CA ASP A 4 37.93 38.78 14.12
C ASP A 4 37.09 38.01 15.15
N LYS A 5 36.79 38.65 16.28
CA LYS A 5 36.04 38.07 17.41
C LYS A 5 34.66 37.56 16.99
N ASN A 6 34.09 38.14 15.94
CA ASN A 6 32.80 37.75 15.38
C ASN A 6 32.86 36.39 14.64
N GLY A 7 34.01 36.02 14.09
CA GLY A 7 34.21 34.74 13.39
C GLY A 7 34.31 33.54 14.33
N ILE A 8 34.88 33.73 15.52
CA ILE A 8 34.96 32.66 16.54
C ILE A 8 33.58 32.38 17.11
N TYR A 9 32.77 33.42 17.35
CA TYR A 9 31.40 33.27 17.83
C TYR A 9 30.50 32.54 16.81
N SER A 10 30.61 32.87 15.53
CA SER A 10 29.83 32.18 14.48
C SER A 10 30.25 30.71 14.32
N LEU A 11 31.54 30.39 14.44
CA LEU A 11 32.03 29.00 14.47
C LEU A 11 31.51 28.23 15.69
N GLN A 12 31.53 28.85 16.87
CA GLN A 12 31.02 28.24 18.09
C GLN A 12 29.51 27.96 17.99
N LEU A 13 28.74 28.89 17.40
CA LEU A 13 27.32 28.71 17.14
C LEU A 13 27.06 27.55 16.14
N LEU A 14 27.85 27.46 15.06
CA LEU A 14 27.76 26.36 14.10
C LEU A 14 28.06 25.00 14.74
N ILE A 15 29.10 24.93 15.58
CA ILE A 15 29.47 23.70 16.30
C ILE A 15 28.34 23.31 17.26
N THR A 16 27.79 24.27 18.01
CA THR A 16 26.72 24.01 18.99
C THR A 16 25.47 23.50 18.28
N ASN A 17 25.10 24.10 17.15
CA ASN A 17 23.97 23.66 16.33
C ASN A 17 24.18 22.24 15.75
N GLN A 18 25.41 21.91 15.32
CA GLN A 18 25.75 20.55 14.88
C GLN A 18 25.68 19.53 16.01
N MET A 19 26.09 19.92 17.22
CA MET A 19 25.97 19.06 18.40
C MET A 19 24.50 18.78 18.74
N GLU A 20 23.65 19.80 18.73
CA GLU A 20 22.20 19.66 18.98
C GLU A 20 21.51 18.80 17.90
N LEU A 21 21.87 19.00 16.63
CA LEU A 21 21.42 18.15 15.53
C LEU A 21 21.86 16.69 15.70
N ASN A 22 23.07 16.43 16.19
CA ASN A 22 23.54 15.07 16.42
C ASN A 22 22.84 14.43 17.63
N GLU A 23 22.61 15.17 18.71
CA GLU A 23 21.82 14.70 19.87
C GLU A 23 20.39 14.33 19.47
N SER A 24 19.71 15.17 18.67
CA SER A 24 18.37 14.85 18.16
C SER A 24 18.34 13.61 17.26
N LYS A 25 19.38 13.37 16.45
CA LYS A 25 19.48 12.12 15.67
C LYS A 25 19.68 10.91 16.57
N ILE A 26 20.52 11.03 17.61
CA ILE A 26 20.76 9.95 18.57
C ILE A 26 19.47 9.59 19.31
N SER A 27 18.69 10.59 19.74
CA SER A 27 17.41 10.34 20.42
C SER A 27 16.39 9.66 19.50
N LEU A 28 16.29 10.09 18.24
CA LEU A 28 15.42 9.47 17.24
C LEU A 28 15.84 8.02 16.91
N LEU A 29 17.14 7.76 16.78
CA LEU A 29 17.66 6.40 16.59
C LEU A 29 17.36 5.50 17.80
N LYS A 30 17.47 6.05 19.01
CA LYS A 30 17.16 5.34 20.26
C LYS A 30 15.67 5.02 20.39
N GLU A 31 14.81 5.94 19.99
CA GLU A 31 13.36 5.72 19.93
C GLU A 31 13.00 4.62 18.92
N ASN A 32 13.55 4.69 17.70
CA ASN A 32 13.39 3.64 16.70
C ASN A 32 13.88 2.28 17.21
N GLN A 33 15.01 2.23 17.90
CA GLN A 33 15.53 1.00 18.50
C GLN A 33 14.60 0.45 19.58
N ASN A 34 14.03 1.30 20.43
CA ASN A 34 13.06 0.89 21.45
C ASN A 34 11.77 0.38 20.82
N LEU A 35 11.30 1.02 19.75
CA LEU A 35 10.15 0.56 18.97
C LEU A 35 10.43 -0.83 18.41
N LEU A 36 11.58 -1.06 17.77
CA LEU A 36 11.97 -2.38 17.26
C LEU A 36 12.05 -3.45 18.38
N LYS A 37 12.60 -3.14 19.55
CA LYS A 37 12.61 -4.04 20.72
C LYS A 37 11.21 -4.35 21.23
N ASN A 38 10.31 -3.37 21.25
CA ASN A 38 8.92 -3.57 21.65
C ASN A 38 8.17 -4.44 20.63
N PHE A 39 8.39 -4.22 19.34
CA PHE A 39 7.90 -5.11 18.28
C PHE A 39 8.45 -6.53 18.46
N GLU A 40 9.75 -6.72 18.65
CA GLU A 40 10.34 -8.04 18.91
C GLU A 40 9.71 -8.73 20.12
N ARG A 41 9.47 -7.99 21.22
CA ARG A 41 8.81 -8.52 22.42
C ARG A 41 7.37 -8.95 22.11
N VAL A 42 6.60 -8.14 21.37
CA VAL A 42 5.25 -8.49 20.93
C VAL A 42 5.25 -9.72 20.02
N LEU A 43 6.23 -9.85 19.11
CA LEU A 43 6.39 -11.02 18.24
C LEU A 43 6.73 -12.29 19.06
N LYS A 44 7.59 -12.16 20.09
CA LYS A 44 7.89 -13.24 21.05
C LYS A 44 6.65 -13.67 21.85
N THR A 45 5.87 -12.71 22.36
CA THR A 45 4.60 -12.98 23.08
C THR A 45 3.55 -13.61 22.15
N GLN A 46 3.55 -13.27 20.87
CA GLN A 46 2.64 -13.82 19.86
C GLN A 46 3.05 -15.19 19.29
N LYS A 47 3.86 -16.04 19.96
CA LYS A 47 4.29 -17.37 19.45
C LYS A 47 4.48 -17.37 17.93
N LEU A 48 5.23 -16.41 17.40
CA LEU A 48 5.76 -16.54 16.06
C LEU A 48 6.95 -17.49 16.20
N LYS A 49 6.68 -18.79 16.09
CA LYS A 49 7.71 -19.77 15.74
C LYS A 49 8.25 -19.37 14.37
N ILE A 50 9.17 -18.41 14.32
CA ILE A 50 10.06 -18.24 13.18
C ILE A 50 11.21 -19.18 13.47
N ASN A 51 11.01 -20.45 13.10
CA ASN A 51 12.00 -21.48 13.36
C ASN A 51 13.07 -21.52 12.26
N ASN A 52 12.88 -20.85 11.12
CA ASN A 52 13.83 -20.87 10.01
C ASN A 52 13.96 -19.51 9.29
N VAL A 53 15.19 -19.15 8.94
CA VAL A 53 15.54 -17.98 8.09
C VAL A 53 14.85 -18.06 6.71
N SER A 54 14.45 -19.27 6.28
CA SER A 54 13.62 -19.50 5.10
C SER A 54 12.25 -18.82 5.20
N ASP A 55 11.63 -18.80 6.37
CA ASP A 55 10.29 -18.24 6.57
C ASP A 55 10.33 -16.71 6.52
N ALA A 56 11.38 -16.10 7.10
CA ALA A 56 11.63 -14.67 6.99
C ALA A 56 11.84 -14.25 5.53
N THR A 57 12.60 -15.06 4.77
CA THR A 57 12.85 -14.81 3.35
C THR A 57 11.58 -14.97 2.51
N GLN A 58 10.75 -15.98 2.81
CA GLN A 58 9.46 -16.19 2.12
C GLN A 58 8.47 -15.05 2.37
N ILE A 59 8.36 -14.57 3.61
CA ILE A 59 7.50 -13.43 3.95
C ILE A 59 7.95 -12.16 3.20
N MET A 60 9.26 -11.90 3.15
CA MET A 60 9.82 -10.75 2.44
C MET A 60 9.63 -10.85 0.92
N MET A 61 9.79 -12.05 0.35
CA MET A 61 9.49 -12.29 -1.07
C MET A 61 8.01 -12.09 -1.39
N ARG A 62 7.11 -12.53 -0.49
CA ARG A 62 5.65 -12.38 -0.61
C ARG A 62 5.25 -10.89 -0.56
N ASP A 63 5.85 -10.12 0.34
CA ASP A 63 5.62 -8.67 0.43
C ASP A 63 6.18 -7.91 -0.79
N LYS A 64 7.38 -8.25 -1.27
CA LYS A 64 7.95 -7.67 -2.50
C LYS A 64 7.10 -7.98 -3.73
N LYS A 65 6.53 -9.19 -3.82
CA LYS A 65 5.59 -9.56 -4.88
C LYS A 65 4.26 -8.80 -4.76
N MET A 66 3.73 -8.63 -3.55
CA MET A 66 2.51 -7.83 -3.31
C MET A 66 2.68 -6.36 -3.69
N THR A 67 3.80 -5.74 -3.30
CA THR A 67 4.10 -4.35 -3.67
C THR A 67 4.24 -4.20 -5.19
N LYS A 68 4.86 -5.17 -5.87
CA LYS A 68 4.93 -5.22 -7.34
C LYS A 68 3.54 -5.33 -7.98
N LEU A 69 2.67 -6.22 -7.48
CA LEU A 69 1.29 -6.36 -7.99
C LEU A 69 0.50 -5.06 -7.80
N ARG A 70 0.56 -4.45 -6.61
CA ARG A 70 -0.11 -3.18 -6.34
C ARG A 70 0.39 -2.07 -7.26
N LYS A 71 1.72 -1.98 -7.46
CA LYS A 71 2.31 -1.01 -8.38
C LYS A 71 1.83 -1.22 -9.81
N GLN A 72 1.76 -2.47 -10.29
CA GLN A 72 1.21 -2.79 -11.61
C GLN A 72 -0.24 -2.34 -11.73
N ILE A 73 -1.10 -2.64 -10.75
CA ILE A 73 -2.51 -2.21 -10.76
C ILE A 73 -2.65 -0.69 -10.74
N TRP A 74 -1.84 0.00 -9.94
CA TRP A 74 -1.82 1.47 -9.91
C TRP A 74 -1.43 2.05 -11.27
N ILE A 75 -0.43 1.47 -11.95
CA ILE A 75 -0.04 1.90 -13.30
C ILE A 75 -1.19 1.67 -14.28
N TYR A 76 -1.79 0.47 -14.32
CA TYR A 76 -2.90 0.18 -15.23
C TYR A 76 -4.11 1.08 -14.97
N THR A 77 -4.44 1.33 -13.70
CA THR A 77 -5.54 2.22 -13.31
C THR A 77 -5.24 3.66 -13.72
N GLY A 78 -4.00 4.13 -13.53
CA GLY A 78 -3.56 5.44 -13.97
C GLY A 78 -3.62 5.62 -15.49
N CYS A 79 -3.17 4.62 -16.26
CA CYS A 79 -3.28 4.64 -17.72
C CYS A 79 -4.74 4.69 -18.18
N LEU A 80 -5.61 3.88 -17.57
CA LEU A 80 -7.04 3.84 -17.88
C LEU A 80 -7.70 5.19 -17.61
N PHE A 81 -7.37 5.83 -16.48
CA PHE A 81 -7.85 7.16 -16.14
C PHE A 81 -7.46 8.22 -17.18
N VAL A 82 -6.22 8.21 -17.66
CA VAL A 82 -5.78 9.14 -18.73
C VAL A 82 -6.56 8.91 -20.02
N ILE A 83 -6.79 7.65 -20.41
CA ILE A 83 -7.59 7.29 -21.59
C ILE A 83 -9.04 7.78 -21.44
N GLU A 84 -9.65 7.59 -20.28
CA GLU A 84 -11.00 8.09 -19.99
C GLU A 84 -11.08 9.61 -20.09
N LEU A 85 -10.10 10.34 -19.55
CA LEU A 85 -10.06 11.81 -19.66
C LEU A 85 -9.96 12.28 -21.13
N LEU A 86 -9.12 11.63 -21.93
CA LEU A 86 -9.01 11.92 -23.37
C LEU A 86 -10.31 11.59 -24.11
N GLY A 87 -10.95 10.47 -23.76
CA GLY A 87 -12.24 10.06 -24.30
C GLY A 87 -13.35 11.06 -23.98
N ILE A 88 -13.45 11.51 -22.73
CA ILE A 88 -14.42 12.53 -22.30
C ILE A 88 -14.16 13.85 -23.04
N PHE A 89 -12.90 14.28 -23.14
CA PHE A 89 -12.55 15.50 -23.89
C PHE A 89 -12.99 15.41 -25.36
N GLY A 90 -12.74 14.27 -26.02
CA GLY A 90 -13.19 14.02 -27.39
C GLY A 90 -14.71 14.04 -27.55
N LEU A 91 -15.44 13.40 -26.62
CA LEU A 91 -16.91 13.40 -26.60
C LEU A 91 -17.48 14.81 -26.49
N VAL A 92 -16.90 15.66 -25.65
CA VAL A 92 -17.34 17.06 -25.48
C VAL A 92 -17.16 17.85 -26.78
N GLN A 93 -16.07 17.65 -27.51
CA GLN A 93 -15.86 18.35 -28.78
C GLN A 93 -16.84 17.89 -29.87
N LEU A 94 -17.08 16.58 -29.98
CA LEU A 94 -18.06 16.03 -30.93
C LEU A 94 -19.49 16.50 -30.63
N TRP A 95 -19.82 16.64 -29.34
CA TRP A 95 -21.11 17.18 -28.92
C TRP A 95 -21.30 18.63 -29.34
N LYS A 96 -20.26 19.47 -29.19
CA LYS A 96 -20.29 20.87 -29.66
C LYS A 96 -20.48 20.99 -31.17
N GLN A 97 -20.02 20.00 -31.93
CA GLN A 97 -20.20 19.93 -33.39
C GLN A 97 -21.59 19.40 -33.80
N GLY A 98 -22.48 19.11 -32.84
CA GLY A 98 -23.82 18.60 -33.11
C GLY A 98 -23.88 17.12 -33.48
N THR A 99 -22.80 16.36 -33.26
CA THR A 99 -22.77 14.92 -33.52
C THR A 99 -23.55 14.16 -32.45
N ASN A 100 -24.30 13.13 -32.82
CA ASN A 100 -24.95 12.25 -31.86
C ASN A 100 -23.91 11.35 -31.15
N ILE A 101 -23.60 11.67 -29.90
CA ILE A 101 -22.58 10.97 -29.11
C ILE A 101 -23.09 9.75 -28.33
N MET A 102 -24.41 9.48 -28.32
CA MET A 102 -25.02 8.49 -27.41
C MET A 102 -24.45 7.08 -27.58
N ILE A 103 -24.25 6.65 -28.82
CA ILE A 103 -23.68 5.32 -29.12
C ILE A 103 -22.25 5.22 -28.56
N LEU A 104 -21.46 6.29 -28.71
CA LEU A 104 -20.07 6.33 -28.27
C LEU A 104 -19.95 6.32 -26.74
N VAL A 105 -20.87 7.00 -26.04
CA VAL A 105 -20.98 6.96 -24.58
C VAL A 105 -21.31 5.56 -24.08
N VAL A 106 -22.32 4.90 -24.67
CA VAL A 106 -22.70 3.54 -24.29
C VAL A 106 -21.55 2.55 -24.51
N LEU A 107 -20.87 2.65 -25.67
CA LEU A 107 -19.72 1.80 -25.98
C LEU A 107 -18.55 2.05 -25.01
N GLY A 108 -18.27 3.31 -24.67
CA GLY A 108 -17.23 3.69 -23.72
C GLY A 108 -17.50 3.11 -22.32
N LEU A 109 -18.74 3.19 -21.84
CA LEU A 109 -19.15 2.62 -20.55
C LEU A 109 -19.01 1.10 -20.52
N LEU A 110 -19.43 0.40 -21.59
CA LEU A 110 -19.28 -1.05 -21.69
C LEU A 110 -17.81 -1.47 -21.67
N LEU A 111 -16.95 -0.75 -22.39
CA LEU A 111 -15.52 -1.00 -22.41
C LEU A 111 -14.91 -0.77 -21.02
N ALA A 112 -15.19 0.36 -20.37
CA ALA A 112 -14.69 0.66 -19.02
C ALA A 112 -15.09 -0.42 -18.00
N MET A 113 -16.36 -0.84 -18.01
CA MET A 113 -16.87 -1.90 -17.14
C MET A 113 -16.19 -3.26 -17.41
N SER A 114 -15.92 -3.58 -18.67
CA SER A 114 -15.23 -4.83 -19.04
C SER A 114 -13.79 -4.87 -18.51
N VAL A 115 -13.05 -3.77 -18.65
CA VAL A 115 -11.66 -3.67 -18.20
C VAL A 115 -11.58 -3.65 -16.67
N ALA A 116 -12.47 -2.90 -16.00
CA ALA A 116 -12.55 -2.88 -14.54
C ALA A 116 -12.84 -4.29 -13.96
N SER A 117 -13.76 -5.02 -14.60
CA SER A 117 -14.11 -6.39 -14.21
C SER A 117 -12.93 -7.36 -14.39
N PHE A 118 -12.22 -7.26 -15.52
CA PHE A 118 -11.01 -8.04 -15.79
C PHE A 118 -9.92 -7.76 -14.76
N LEU A 119 -9.63 -6.48 -14.49
CA LEU A 119 -8.58 -6.08 -13.54
C LEU A 119 -8.91 -6.55 -12.11
N THR A 120 -10.19 -6.46 -11.72
CA THR A 120 -10.66 -6.95 -10.42
C THR A 120 -10.52 -8.46 -10.30
N SER A 121 -10.90 -9.21 -11.33
CA SER A 121 -10.75 -10.67 -11.37
C SER A 121 -9.28 -11.10 -11.33
N TYR A 122 -8.45 -10.45 -12.14
CA TYR A 122 -7.00 -10.66 -12.15
C TYR A 122 -6.37 -10.45 -10.77
N TYR A 123 -6.79 -9.41 -10.06
CA TYR A 123 -6.32 -9.16 -8.69
C TYR A 123 -6.82 -10.22 -7.71
N TYR A 124 -8.12 -10.53 -7.75
CA TYR A 124 -8.75 -11.52 -6.87
C TYR A 124 -8.07 -12.89 -6.93
N HIS A 125 -7.69 -13.36 -8.13
CA HIS A 125 -7.02 -14.65 -8.28
C HIS A 125 -5.57 -14.70 -7.77
N LYS A 126 -4.95 -13.55 -7.50
CA LYS A 126 -3.56 -13.45 -7.04
C LYS A 126 -3.40 -13.21 -5.54
N VAL A 127 -4.49 -12.94 -4.82
CA VAL A 127 -4.44 -12.61 -3.40
C VAL A 127 -5.09 -13.68 -2.53
N VAL A 128 -4.52 -13.89 -1.34
CA VAL A 128 -5.07 -14.71 -0.27
C VAL A 128 -5.03 -13.91 1.03
N TYR A 129 -5.90 -14.24 1.99
CA TYR A 129 -6.05 -13.49 3.23
C TYR A 129 -5.66 -14.33 4.43
N ILE A 130 -4.90 -13.73 5.36
CA ILE A 130 -4.54 -14.33 6.64
C ILE A 130 -5.39 -13.72 7.76
N CYS A 131 -6.10 -14.56 8.52
CA CYS A 131 -6.90 -14.10 9.65
C CYS A 131 -6.02 -13.68 10.83
N SER A 132 -6.28 -12.51 11.44
CA SER A 132 -5.55 -12.04 12.63
C SER A 132 -5.83 -12.84 13.91
N ASN A 133 -6.99 -13.52 13.99
CA ASN A 133 -7.41 -14.24 15.19
C ASN A 133 -6.95 -15.72 15.19
N CYS A 134 -7.11 -16.43 14.07
CA CYS A 134 -6.74 -17.85 13.97
C CYS A 134 -5.54 -18.13 13.06
N LYS A 135 -4.96 -17.11 12.42
CA LYS A 135 -3.83 -17.22 11.47
C LYS A 135 -4.08 -18.13 10.25
N ASN A 136 -5.33 -18.57 10.02
CA ASN A 136 -5.65 -19.39 8.85
C ASN A 136 -5.63 -18.56 7.56
N GLU A 137 -5.10 -19.16 6.49
CA GLU A 137 -5.13 -18.63 5.12
C GLU A 137 -6.45 -19.02 4.45
N PHE A 138 -7.15 -18.05 3.86
CA PHE A 138 -8.42 -18.30 3.18
C PHE A 138 -8.66 -17.34 2.02
N ILE A 139 -9.54 -17.75 1.10
CA ILE A 139 -10.02 -16.93 -0.01
C ILE A 139 -11.49 -16.60 0.28
N PRO A 140 -11.85 -15.33 0.48
CA PRO A 140 -13.24 -14.94 0.68
C PRO A 140 -14.03 -15.13 -0.61
N SER A 141 -15.34 -15.38 -0.52
CA SER A 141 -16.23 -15.32 -1.69
C SER A 141 -16.14 -13.96 -2.38
N PHE A 142 -16.27 -13.91 -3.71
CA PHE A 142 -16.15 -12.67 -4.50
C PHE A 142 -17.06 -11.53 -4.01
N LYS A 143 -18.30 -11.81 -3.60
CA LYS A 143 -19.23 -10.79 -3.04
C LYS A 143 -18.67 -10.15 -1.76
N ASN A 144 -18.23 -10.98 -0.81
CA ASN A 144 -17.62 -10.52 0.43
C ASN A 144 -16.28 -9.82 0.18
N PHE A 145 -15.53 -10.26 -0.82
CA PHE A 145 -14.32 -9.58 -1.25
C PHE A 145 -14.65 -8.16 -1.74
N PHE A 146 -15.60 -8.01 -2.66
CA PHE A 146 -15.93 -6.74 -3.30
C PHE A 146 -16.58 -5.73 -2.35
N LEU A 147 -17.45 -6.19 -1.44
CA LEU A 147 -18.19 -5.32 -0.51
C LEU A 147 -17.45 -5.02 0.80
N ALA A 148 -16.33 -5.68 1.07
CA ALA A 148 -15.62 -5.48 2.33
C ALA A 148 -14.95 -4.11 2.42
N MET A 149 -14.86 -3.55 3.62
CA MET A 149 -14.13 -2.30 3.84
C MET A 149 -12.63 -2.50 3.56
N HIS A 150 -12.04 -1.58 2.80
CA HIS A 150 -10.68 -1.68 2.29
C HIS A 150 -9.71 -0.76 3.03
N THR A 151 -8.53 -1.28 3.34
CA THR A 151 -7.30 -0.49 3.51
C THR A 151 -6.22 -1.10 2.62
N PRO A 152 -5.18 -0.36 2.22
CA PRO A 152 -4.21 -0.87 1.25
C PRO A 152 -3.54 -2.19 1.63
N LYS A 153 -3.46 -2.54 2.93
CA LYS A 153 -2.86 -3.79 3.42
C LYS A 153 -3.86 -4.78 4.02
N PHE A 154 -5.05 -4.33 4.44
CA PHE A 154 -6.02 -5.15 5.16
C PHE A 154 -7.42 -5.01 4.60
N ARG A 155 -8.19 -6.09 4.70
CA ARG A 155 -9.61 -6.11 4.33
C ARG A 155 -10.44 -6.67 5.48
N LYS A 156 -11.55 -6.01 5.81
CA LYS A 156 -12.43 -6.45 6.89
C LYS A 156 -13.31 -7.60 6.43
N LEU A 157 -12.92 -8.83 6.76
CA LEU A 157 -13.55 -10.06 6.28
C LEU A 157 -13.99 -10.94 7.47
N CYS A 158 -15.02 -11.76 7.24
CA CYS A 158 -15.40 -12.83 8.16
C CYS A 158 -14.56 -14.07 7.83
N CYS A 159 -13.81 -14.57 8.81
CA CYS A 159 -13.00 -15.77 8.61
C CYS A 159 -13.89 -17.02 8.55
N PRO A 160 -13.75 -17.91 7.55
CA PRO A 160 -14.56 -19.13 7.45
C PRO A 160 -14.25 -20.16 8.55
N SER A 161 -13.09 -20.07 9.20
CA SER A 161 -12.67 -21.04 10.23
C SER A 161 -13.01 -20.62 11.66
N CYS A 162 -12.97 -19.32 11.98
CA CYS A 162 -13.28 -18.83 13.32
C CYS A 162 -14.51 -17.93 13.39
N HIS A 163 -15.15 -17.65 12.25
CA HIS A 163 -16.37 -16.83 12.10
C HIS A 163 -16.30 -15.42 12.70
N LYS A 164 -15.12 -14.95 13.13
CA LYS A 164 -14.91 -13.57 13.58
C LYS A 164 -14.67 -12.65 12.39
N LYS A 165 -15.32 -11.49 12.41
CA LYS A 165 -15.13 -10.41 11.43
C LYS A 165 -14.01 -9.48 11.90
N SER A 166 -12.85 -9.54 11.25
CA SER A 166 -11.69 -8.73 11.60
C SER A 166 -10.93 -8.24 10.36
N TYR A 167 -9.97 -7.34 10.56
CA TYR A 167 -9.03 -6.96 9.51
C TYR A 167 -8.07 -8.13 9.26
N CYS A 168 -8.19 -8.70 8.06
CA CYS A 168 -7.35 -9.80 7.60
C CYS A 168 -6.24 -9.24 6.70
N LEU A 169 -5.02 -9.76 6.87
CA LEU A 169 -3.85 -9.33 6.11
C LEU A 169 -3.94 -9.88 4.69
N GLU A 170 -3.76 -9.02 3.70
CA GLU A 170 -3.72 -9.41 2.30
C GLU A 170 -2.30 -9.78 1.88
N VAL A 171 -2.13 -10.98 1.33
CA VAL A 171 -0.84 -11.48 0.86
C VAL A 171 -0.98 -12.09 -0.54
N ILE A 172 0.13 -12.18 -1.27
CA ILE A 172 0.12 -12.84 -2.57
C ILE A 172 0.03 -14.34 -2.35
N ARG A 173 -0.75 -15.00 -3.21
CA ARG A 173 -0.80 -16.45 -3.29
C ARG A 173 0.58 -17.04 -3.63
#